data_AF-A0A0G1WDV0-F1
#
_entry.id   AF-A0A0G1WDV0-F1
#
_cell.length_a   1.000
_cell.length_b   1.000
_cell.length_c   1.000
_cell.angle_alpha   90.00
_cell.angle_beta   90.00
_cell.angle_gamma   90.00
#
_symmetry.space_group_name_H-M   'P 1'
#
loop_
_entity.id
_entity.type
_entity.pdbx_description
1 polymer ?
#
loop_
_entity_poly.entity_id
_entity_poly.type
_entity_poly.pdbx_seq_one_letter_code
_entity_poly.pdbx_strand_id
1 'polypeptide(L)'
;MPGSLTQSRKLEWKWIGIVFQFLLVLHLLPFVTMRRVFLAMSVDGAQVLFTGMWLIVGILLVTALSGFIAKEAIVWESIIASCAISALLLIGYHLIIKPAHLIISWPVVVSQTPPPSWAMPLIVPVLSLVGTWFGERAKSVWRIQD
;
A
#
# COMPACT_ATOMS: atom_id res chain seq x y z
N MET A 1 -11.65 11.86 36.90
CA MET A 1 -11.35 12.83 35.82
C MET A 1 -10.89 14.12 36.49
N PRO A 2 -9.85 14.83 36.02
CA PRO A 2 -9.59 15.11 34.60
C PRO A 2 -8.12 14.92 34.17
N GLY A 3 -7.90 14.91 32.85
CA GLY A 3 -6.57 15.10 32.27
C GLY A 3 -5.97 13.89 31.56
N SER A 4 -6.75 13.13 30.78
CA SER A 4 -6.13 12.51 29.60
C SER A 4 -5.75 13.65 28.67
N LEU A 5 -4.56 14.22 28.92
CA LEU A 5 -3.88 15.05 27.95
C LEU A 5 -3.79 14.17 26.70
N THR A 6 -4.70 14.39 25.76
CA THR A 6 -4.45 14.20 24.34
C THR A 6 -3.23 15.05 24.06
N GLN A 7 -2.05 14.49 24.37
CA GLN A 7 -0.78 15.02 23.97
C GLN A 7 -0.87 15.04 22.45
N SER A 8 -1.12 16.24 21.92
CA SER A 8 -1.26 16.50 20.50
C SER A 8 0.00 15.99 19.84
N ARG A 9 -0.10 14.76 19.32
CA ARG A 9 1.04 14.08 18.75
C ARG A 9 1.33 14.75 17.43
N LYS A 10 2.48 15.41 17.36
CA LYS A 10 2.87 16.16 16.18
C LYS A 10 3.18 15.17 15.07
N LEU A 11 2.31 15.12 14.05
CA LEU A 11 2.52 14.31 12.86
C LEU A 11 3.85 14.68 12.21
N GLU A 12 4.70 13.69 11.98
CA GLU A 12 5.96 13.88 11.28
C GLU A 12 5.76 13.66 9.77
N TRP A 13 5.44 14.73 9.04
CA TRP A 13 5.21 14.71 7.59
C TRP A 13 6.32 14.06 6.75
N LYS A 14 7.57 14.12 7.23
CA LYS A 14 8.71 13.44 6.58
C LYS A 14 8.48 11.93 6.45
N TRP A 15 7.92 11.28 7.48
CA TRP A 15 7.68 9.84 7.47
C TRP A 15 6.51 9.46 6.59
N ILE A 16 5.45 10.27 6.57
CA ILE A 16 4.34 10.11 5.63
C ILE A 16 4.88 10.09 4.20
N GLY A 17 5.73 11.06 3.84
CA GLY A 17 6.34 11.15 2.51
C GLY A 17 7.23 9.94 2.17
N ILE A 18 8.08 9.51 3.10
CA ILE A 18 8.96 8.35 2.90
C ILE A 18 8.14 7.07 2.70
N VAL A 19 7.18 6.79 3.59
CA VAL A 19 6.32 5.60 3.48
C VAL A 19 5.49 5.64 2.20
N PHE A 20 4.93 6.80 1.87
CA PHE A 20 4.19 6.99 0.62
C PHE A 20 5.05 6.70 -0.61
N GLN A 21 6.29 7.20 -0.66
CA GLN A 21 7.19 6.97 -1.79
C GLN A 21 7.55 5.49 -1.93
N PHE A 22 7.84 4.80 -0.82
CA PHE A 22 8.10 3.36 -0.85
C PHE A 22 6.88 2.56 -1.29
N LEU A 23 5.69 2.90 -0.78
CA LEU A 23 4.44 2.27 -1.21
C LEU A 23 4.20 2.53 -2.70
N LEU A 24 4.45 3.74 -3.20
CA LEU A 24 4.31 4.06 -4.62
C LEU A 24 5.25 3.22 -5.49
N VAL A 25 6.54 3.15 -5.15
CA VAL A 25 7.51 2.32 -5.86
C VAL A 25 7.10 0.86 -5.82
N LEU A 26 6.71 0.35 -4.65
CA LEU A 26 6.27 -1.03 -4.47
C LEU A 26 5.06 -1.37 -5.35
N HIS A 27 4.09 -0.46 -5.45
CA HIS A 27 2.91 -0.66 -6.28
C HIS A 27 3.24 -0.57 -7.78
N LEU A 28 4.18 0.30 -8.19
CA LEU A 28 4.56 0.47 -9.59
C LEU A 28 5.52 -0.62 -10.09
N LEU A 29 6.34 -1.21 -9.22
CA LEU A 29 7.40 -2.15 -9.60
C LEU A 29 6.87 -3.37 -10.39
N PRO A 30 5.76 -4.05 -9.98
CA PRO A 30 5.19 -5.14 -10.76
C PRO A 30 4.73 -4.70 -12.15
N PHE A 31 4.15 -3.50 -12.28
CA PHE A 31 3.70 -2.98 -13.58
C PHE A 31 4.87 -2.72 -14.53
N VAL A 32 6.01 -2.25 -14.02
CA VAL A 32 7.20 -1.98 -14.84
C VAL A 32 7.92 -3.28 -15.20
N THR A 33 8.13 -4.17 -14.23
CA THR A 33 8.86 -5.43 -14.42
C THR A 33 8.08 -6.44 -15.26
N MET A 34 6.76 -6.48 -15.10
CA MET A 34 5.86 -7.32 -15.88
C MET A 34 5.19 -6.56 -17.02
N ARG A 35 5.72 -5.40 -17.44
CA ARG A 35 5.12 -4.55 -18.48
C ARG A 35 4.80 -5.32 -19.75
N ARG A 36 5.71 -6.17 -20.23
CA ARG A 36 5.50 -6.98 -21.45
C ARG A 36 4.40 -8.00 -21.28
N VAL A 37 4.22 -8.52 -20.07
CA VAL A 37 3.21 -9.54 -19.74
C VAL A 37 1.82 -8.92 -19.60
N PHE A 38 1.74 -7.76 -18.92
CA PHE A 38 0.51 -6.96 -18.87
C PHE A 38 0.09 -6.45 -20.26
N LEU A 39 1.05 -6.04 -21.09
CA LEU A 39 0.79 -5.62 -22.48
C LEU A 39 0.43 -6.81 -23.40
N ALA A 40 0.91 -8.01 -23.11
CA ALA A 40 0.62 -9.22 -23.88
C ALA A 40 -0.65 -9.97 -23.39
N MET A 41 -1.31 -9.51 -22.33
CA MET A 41 -2.58 -10.03 -21.80
C MET A 41 -2.68 -11.56 -21.59
N SER A 42 -1.56 -12.25 -21.41
CA SER A 42 -1.55 -13.60 -20.83
C SER A 42 -1.42 -13.47 -19.31
N VAL A 43 -2.48 -12.94 -18.68
CA VAL A 43 -2.58 -12.92 -17.22
C VAL A 43 -2.89 -14.34 -16.77
N ASP A 44 -1.83 -15.13 -16.59
CA ASP A 44 -1.90 -16.45 -15.98
C ASP A 44 -2.18 -16.31 -14.48
N GLY A 45 -2.91 -17.26 -13.89
CA GLY A 45 -3.26 -17.23 -12.46
C GLY A 45 -2.05 -17.11 -11.55
N ALA A 46 -0.90 -17.66 -11.96
CA ALA A 46 0.37 -17.53 -11.26
C ALA A 46 0.86 -16.08 -11.12
N GLN A 47 0.59 -15.21 -12.10
CA GLN A 47 1.04 -13.82 -12.09
C GLN A 47 0.16 -12.92 -11.22
N VAL A 48 -1.14 -13.21 -11.18
CA VAL A 48 -2.09 -12.56 -10.26
C VAL A 48 -1.70 -12.89 -8.82
N LEU A 49 -1.40 -14.16 -8.55
CA LEU A 49 -0.91 -14.61 -7.25
C LEU A 49 0.42 -13.95 -6.88
N PHE A 50 1.38 -13.91 -7.80
CA PHE A 50 2.66 -13.23 -7.56
C PHE A 50 2.47 -11.75 -7.24
N THR A 51 1.67 -11.03 -8.03
CA THR A 51 1.43 -9.60 -7.83
C THR A 51 0.71 -9.35 -6.49
N GLY A 52 -0.29 -10.17 -6.16
CA GLY A 52 -0.99 -10.09 -4.88
C GLY A 52 -0.06 -10.34 -3.68
N MET A 53 0.73 -11.41 -3.73
CA MET A 53 1.72 -11.73 -2.69
C MET A 53 2.79 -10.64 -2.57
N TRP A 54 3.31 -10.14 -3.69
CA TRP A 54 4.29 -9.05 -3.72
C TRP A 54 3.77 -7.81 -3.01
N LEU A 55 2.53 -7.40 -3.30
CA LEU A 55 1.92 -6.25 -2.67
C LEU A 55 1.70 -6.49 -1.17
N ILE A 56 1.14 -7.64 -0.78
CA ILE A 56 0.88 -7.95 0.63
C ILE A 56 2.18 -7.95 1.44
N VAL A 57 3.18 -8.73 1.00
CA VAL A 57 4.48 -8.84 1.68
C VAL A 57 5.22 -7.51 1.66
N GLY A 58 5.20 -6.81 0.53
CA GLY A 58 5.88 -5.54 0.39
C GLY A 58 5.29 -4.44 1.28
N ILE A 59 3.95 -4.33 1.37
CA ILE A 59 3.29 -3.34 2.23
C ILE A 59 3.66 -3.63 3.70
N LEU A 60 3.58 -4.90 4.11
CA LEU A 60 3.96 -5.32 5.45
C LEU A 60 5.43 -4.99 5.74
N LEU A 61 6.33 -5.27 4.81
CA LEU A 61 7.76 -5.02 4.99
C LEU A 61 8.08 -3.53 5.09
N VAL A 62 7.56 -2.71 4.18
CA VAL A 62 7.79 -1.25 4.16
C VAL A 62 7.28 -0.60 5.44
N THR A 63 6.11 -1.00 5.90
CA THR A 63 5.49 -0.43 7.10
C THR A 63 6.08 -0.99 8.38
N ALA A 64 6.55 -2.24 8.39
CA ALA A 64 7.35 -2.77 9.50
C ALA A 64 8.71 -2.09 9.60
N LEU A 65 9.39 -1.83 8.49
CA LEU A 65 10.63 -1.07 8.48
C LEU A 65 10.42 0.36 8.94
N SER A 66 9.33 1.02 8.52
CA SER A 66 9.03 2.36 9.01
C SER A 66 8.85 2.32 10.53
N GLY A 67 7.94 1.49 11.06
CA GLY A 67 7.70 1.34 12.49
C GLY A 67 8.95 0.95 13.29
N PHE A 68 9.86 0.19 12.67
CA PHE A 68 11.15 -0.14 13.27
C PHE A 68 12.14 1.02 13.27
N ILE A 69 12.08 2.01 12.37
CA ILE A 69 13.11 3.05 12.26
C ILE A 69 12.71 4.32 13.02
N ALA A 70 11.48 4.82 12.98
CA ALA A 70 11.22 6.13 13.61
C ALA A 70 11.06 6.07 15.13
N LYS A 71 11.40 7.19 15.76
CA LYS A 71 11.54 7.30 17.21
C LYS A 71 10.23 7.15 18.00
N GLU A 72 9.06 7.30 17.38
CA GLU A 72 7.75 7.11 18.06
C GLU A 72 6.65 6.75 17.05
N ALA A 73 5.50 6.30 17.56
CA ALA A 73 4.45 5.52 16.88
C ALA A 73 3.99 5.93 15.46
N ILE A 74 4.70 5.59 14.39
CA ILE A 74 4.37 5.96 12.98
C ILE A 74 3.03 5.36 12.49
N VAL A 75 2.29 4.66 13.35
CA VAL A 75 1.00 4.03 13.04
C VAL A 75 0.08 4.97 12.26
N TRP A 76 -0.08 6.22 12.70
CA TRP A 76 -0.96 7.18 12.02
C TRP A 76 -0.39 7.68 10.70
N GLU A 77 0.90 7.96 10.63
CA GLU A 77 1.59 8.39 9.43
C GLU A 77 1.58 7.31 8.33
N SER A 78 1.78 6.04 8.72
CA SER A 78 1.66 4.87 7.84
C SER A 78 0.24 4.70 7.31
N ILE A 79 -0.79 4.89 8.16
CA ILE A 79 -2.19 4.87 7.71
C ILE A 79 -2.45 5.97 6.70
N ILE A 80 -2.05 7.21 6.99
CA ILE A 80 -2.30 8.36 6.10
C ILE A 80 -1.62 8.13 4.75
N ALA A 81 -0.36 7.68 4.74
CA ALA A 81 0.34 7.33 3.50
C ALA A 81 -0.36 6.21 2.71
N SER A 82 -0.92 5.22 3.42
CA SER A 82 -1.64 4.09 2.83
C SER A 82 -3.01 4.45 2.28
N CYS A 83 -3.72 5.35 2.95
CA CYS A 83 -4.96 5.92 2.44
C CYS A 83 -4.69 6.79 1.21
N ALA A 84 -3.64 7.61 1.25
CA ALA A 84 -3.24 8.47 0.13
C ALA A 84 -2.86 7.66 -1.11
N ILE A 85 -2.05 6.60 -0.96
CA ILE A 85 -1.68 5.73 -2.10
C ILE A 85 -2.91 4.99 -2.64
N SER A 86 -3.78 4.49 -1.75
CA SER A 86 -5.01 3.79 -2.17
C SER A 86 -5.95 4.70 -2.94
N ALA A 87 -6.14 5.93 -2.47
CA ALA A 87 -6.95 6.94 -3.16
C ALA A 87 -6.33 7.30 -4.52
N LEU A 88 -5.01 7.50 -4.59
CA LEU A 88 -4.32 7.81 -5.84
C LEU A 88 -4.47 6.68 -6.87
N LEU A 89 -4.32 5.42 -6.44
CA LEU A 89 -4.48 4.25 -7.31
C LEU A 89 -5.92 4.08 -7.79
N LEU A 90 -6.91 4.31 -6.90
CA LEU A 90 -8.33 4.26 -7.24
C LEU A 90 -8.69 5.35 -8.26
N ILE A 91 -8.23 6.58 -8.03
CA ILE A 91 -8.42 7.72 -8.96
C ILE A 91 -7.74 7.42 -10.30
N GLY A 92 -6.50 6.95 -10.29
CA GLY A 92 -5.78 6.56 -11.50
C GLY A 92 -6.49 5.47 -12.30
N TYR A 93 -7.02 4.45 -11.62
CA TYR A 93 -7.82 3.40 -12.25
C TYR A 93 -9.08 3.97 -12.91
N HIS A 94 -9.82 4.85 -12.23
CA HIS A 94 -11.07 5.41 -12.75
C HIS A 94 -10.88 6.47 -13.85
N LEU A 95 -9.81 7.27 -13.78
CA LEU A 95 -9.57 8.37 -14.73
C LEU A 95 -8.80 7.93 -15.97
N ILE A 96 -7.94 6.91 -15.86
CA ILE A 96 -7.03 6.52 -16.95
C ILE A 96 -7.46 5.18 -17.56
N ILE A 97 -7.67 4.17 -16.72
CA ILE A 97 -7.88 2.79 -17.21
C ILE A 97 -9.32 2.55 -17.64
N LYS A 98 -10.31 2.93 -16.82
CA LYS A 98 -11.74 2.74 -17.12
C LYS A 98 -12.20 3.40 -18.44
N PRO A 99 -11.86 4.67 -18.75
CA PRO A 99 -12.21 5.27 -20.03
C PRO A 99 -11.38 4.76 -21.22
N ALA A 100 -10.13 4.31 -21.02
CA ALA A 100 -9.33 3.70 -22.09
C ALA A 100 -9.97 2.40 -22.63
N HIS A 101 -10.61 1.61 -21.76
CA HIS A 101 -11.41 0.44 -22.15
C HIS A 101 -12.67 0.78 -22.96
N LEU A 102 -13.18 2.02 -22.88
CA LEU A 102 -14.36 2.46 -23.64
C LEU A 102 -14.01 2.96 -25.05
N ILE A 103 -12.76 3.41 -25.26
CA ILE A 103 -12.31 3.99 -26.53
C ILE A 103 -11.62 2.93 -27.40
N ILE A 104 -10.97 1.93 -26.80
CA ILE A 104 -10.26 0.86 -27.49
C ILE A 104 -11.09 -0.41 -27.36
N SER A 105 -11.78 -0.80 -28.44
CA SER A 105 -12.48 -2.08 -28.60
C SER A 105 -11.50 -3.26 -28.62
N TRP A 106 -10.87 -3.52 -27.49
CA TRP A 106 -10.01 -4.69 -27.30
C TRP A 106 -10.85 -5.83 -26.71
N PRO A 107 -10.87 -7.03 -27.32
CA PRO A 107 -11.70 -8.15 -26.88
C PRO A 107 -11.01 -8.83 -25.71
N VAL A 108 -10.96 -8.15 -24.56
CA VAL A 108 -10.44 -8.74 -23.34
C VAL A 108 -11.62 -9.35 -22.61
N VAL A 109 -11.72 -10.68 -22.65
CA VAL A 109 -12.54 -11.42 -21.70
C VAL A 109 -11.82 -11.34 -20.35
N VAL A 110 -11.87 -10.17 -19.72
CA VAL A 110 -11.52 -10.02 -18.31
C VAL A 110 -12.62 -10.77 -17.57
N SER A 111 -12.26 -11.73 -16.71
CA SER A 111 -13.23 -12.35 -15.80
C SER A 111 -14.07 -11.25 -15.16
N GLN A 112 -15.39 -11.26 -15.40
CA GLN A 112 -16.32 -10.16 -15.08
C GLN A 112 -16.47 -9.87 -13.57
N THR A 113 -15.74 -10.58 -12.73
CA THR A 113 -15.54 -10.25 -11.33
C THR A 113 -14.17 -9.57 -11.18
N PRO A 114 -14.05 -8.25 -11.44
CA PRO A 114 -12.93 -7.52 -10.87
C PRO A 114 -12.98 -7.77 -9.35
N PRO A 115 -11.82 -7.99 -8.68
CA PRO A 115 -11.80 -7.99 -7.24
C PRO A 115 -12.48 -6.69 -6.77
N PRO A 116 -13.38 -6.76 -5.79
CA PRO A 116 -14.18 -5.62 -5.41
C PRO A 116 -13.29 -4.39 -5.21
N SER A 117 -13.44 -3.37 -6.07
CA SER A 117 -12.59 -2.18 -6.06
C SER A 117 -12.65 -1.41 -4.74
N TRP A 118 -13.67 -1.69 -3.93
CA TRP A 118 -13.82 -1.21 -2.56
C TRP A 118 -12.91 -1.92 -1.53
N ALA A 119 -12.40 -3.12 -1.81
CA ALA A 119 -11.59 -3.89 -0.86
C ALA A 119 -10.13 -3.39 -0.80
N MET A 120 -9.56 -2.98 -1.93
CA MET A 120 -8.21 -2.40 -2.02
C MET A 120 -7.96 -1.23 -1.03
N PRO A 121 -8.82 -0.20 -0.96
CA PRO A 121 -8.62 0.91 -0.03
C PRO A 121 -8.77 0.54 1.45
N LEU A 122 -9.27 -0.65 1.79
CA LEU A 122 -9.32 -1.15 3.17
C LEU A 122 -8.13 -2.06 3.49
N ILE A 123 -7.68 -2.88 2.53
CA ILE A 123 -6.59 -3.83 2.73
C ILE A 123 -5.26 -3.11 2.94
N VAL A 124 -4.94 -2.08 2.14
CA VAL A 124 -3.64 -1.40 2.23
C VAL A 124 -3.46 -0.70 3.59
N PRO A 125 -4.43 0.09 4.11
CA PRO A 125 -4.30 0.66 5.46
C PRO A 125 -4.22 -0.39 6.57
N VAL A 126 -4.98 -1.49 6.47
CA VAL A 126 -4.94 -2.58 7.47
C VAL A 126 -3.58 -3.27 7.47
N LEU A 127 -3.03 -3.60 6.30
CA LEU A 127 -1.70 -4.20 6.21
C LEU A 127 -0.62 -3.25 6.72
N SER A 128 -0.75 -1.96 6.44
CA SER A 128 0.20 -0.95 6.93
C SER A 128 0.15 -0.75 8.44
N LEU A 129 -1.04 -0.85 9.04
CA LEU A 129 -1.22 -0.90 10.49
C LEU A 129 -0.50 -2.10 11.09
N VAL A 130 -0.76 -3.29 10.54
CA VAL A 130 -0.19 -4.55 11.00
C VAL A 130 1.34 -4.54 10.88
N GLY A 131 1.88 -4.11 9.74
CA GLY A 131 3.32 -4.01 9.54
C GLY A 131 3.95 -3.02 10.52
N THR A 132 3.40 -1.81 10.65
CA THR A 132 3.92 -0.82 11.61
C THR A 132 3.94 -1.35 13.04
N TRP A 133 2.87 -2.04 13.45
CA TRP A 133 2.80 -2.71 14.76
C TRP A 133 3.89 -3.76 14.94
N PHE A 134 4.17 -4.60 13.92
CA PHE A 134 5.27 -5.55 13.97
C PHE A 134 6.64 -4.87 14.09
N GLY A 135 6.85 -3.75 13.38
CA GLY A 135 8.07 -2.95 13.47
C GLY A 135 8.34 -2.41 14.87
N GLU A 136 7.31 -1.83 15.50
CA GLU A 136 7.38 -1.35 16.88
C GLU A 136 7.65 -2.48 17.88
N ARG A 137 6.99 -3.63 17.70
CA ARG A 137 7.22 -4.82 18.53
C ARG A 137 8.64 -5.35 18.37
N ALA A 138 9.18 -5.37 17.16
CA ALA A 138 10.56 -5.75 16.92
C ALA A 138 11.54 -4.81 17.66
N LYS A 139 11.33 -3.49 17.59
CA LYS A 139 12.13 -2.54 18.39
C LYS A 139 12.12 -2.85 19.89
N SER A 140 10.94 -3.12 20.45
CA SER A 140 10.76 -3.44 21.86
C SER A 140 11.45 -4.75 22.26
N VAL A 141 11.32 -5.81 21.46
CA VAL A 141 11.96 -7.11 21.72
C VAL A 141 13.48 -7.01 21.70
N TRP A 142 14.02 -6.21 20.77
CA TRP A 142 15.46 -6.07 20.58
C TRP A 142 16.09 -5.02 21.49
N ARG A 143 15.31 -4.37 22.37
CA ARG A 143 15.75 -3.32 23.31
C ARG A 143 16.57 -2.21 22.65
N ILE A 144 16.24 -1.88 21.41
CA ILE A 144 16.89 -0.79 20.68
C ILE A 144 16.33 0.50 21.28
N GLN A 145 17.10 1.13 22.16
CA GLN A 145 16.79 2.43 22.75
C GLN A 145 17.36 3.53 21.86
N ASP A 146 16.53 4.54 21.61
CA ASP A 146 16.80 5.72 20.78
C ASP A 146 17.66 6.79 21.49
#